data_AF-A0A7G1I963-F1
#
_entry.id   AF-A0A7G1I963-F1
#
_cell.length_a   1.000
_cell.length_b   1.000
_cell.length_c   1.000
_cell.angle_alpha   90.00
_cell.angle_beta   90.00
_cell.angle_gamma   90.00
#
_symmetry.space_group_name_H-M   'P 1'
#
loop_
_entity.id
_entity.type
_entity.pdbx_description
1 polymer ?
#
loop_
_entity_poly.entity_id
_entity_poly.type
_entity_poly.pdbx_seq_one_letter_code
_entity_poly.pdbx_strand_id
1 'polypeptide(L)'
;MVVERPGGLALVTADGDVSVSAGQELFEAMLAGWRRQQQARRLSGPLIDGRERIVRRFVAFTRCWPWQWNSAQAESWLASGGWVHSTIRAYQGALALFLDYVCDPRYGWVAECEQRVGVVPAQVIGEHNSTTHAAAYEGRPGRRPLSRTELQAFFDAADDLVERAGCSRRKGSWRRSGTPRCSR
;
A
#
# COMPACT_ATOMS: atom_id res chain seq x y z
N MET A 1 -16.53 33.50 -6.41
CA MET A 1 -15.57 33.07 -7.45
C MET A 1 -16.01 31.72 -7.96
N VAL A 2 -16.56 31.69 -9.17
CA VAL A 2 -16.93 30.46 -9.88
C VAL A 2 -15.63 29.90 -10.46
N VAL A 3 -15.24 28.70 -10.04
CA VAL A 3 -14.14 27.97 -10.66
C VAL A 3 -14.72 27.20 -11.84
N GLU A 4 -14.52 27.75 -13.03
CA GLU A 4 -14.73 27.08 -14.31
C GLU A 4 -13.91 25.77 -14.35
N ARG A 5 -14.61 24.65 -14.58
CA ARG A 5 -13.98 23.37 -14.94
C ARG A 5 -13.69 23.40 -16.45
N PRO A 6 -12.49 23.06 -16.92
CA PRO A 6 -12.29 22.81 -18.34
C PRO A 6 -13.10 21.55 -18.71
N GLY A 7 -14.11 21.76 -19.55
CA GLY A 7 -14.86 20.69 -20.21
C GLY A 7 -13.92 19.88 -21.10
N GLY A 8 -13.64 18.65 -20.66
CA GLY A 8 -12.97 17.66 -21.50
C GLY A 8 -13.93 17.19 -22.59
N LEU A 9 -13.53 17.38 -23.84
CA LEU A 9 -14.23 16.90 -25.03
C LEU A 9 -14.43 15.38 -24.93
N ALA A 10 -15.67 14.94 -24.76
CA ALA A 10 -16.03 13.55 -24.91
C ALA A 10 -16.10 13.22 -26.41
N LEU A 11 -15.07 12.56 -26.93
CA LEU A 11 -15.17 11.86 -28.21
C LEU A 11 -16.05 10.63 -28.00
N VAL A 12 -17.30 10.70 -28.44
CA VAL A 12 -18.19 9.54 -28.53
C VAL A 12 -17.75 8.73 -29.74
N THR A 13 -17.12 7.58 -29.50
CA THR A 13 -16.90 6.57 -30.53
C THR A 13 -18.23 5.88 -30.83
N ALA A 14 -18.53 5.68 -32.12
CA ALA A 14 -19.81 5.17 -32.61
C ALA A 14 -20.00 3.64 -32.45
N ASP A 15 -19.24 3.00 -31.57
CA ASP A 15 -19.44 1.62 -31.16
C ASP A 15 -19.26 1.59 -29.65
N GLY A 16 -20.11 0.85 -28.95
CA GLY A 16 -20.13 0.74 -27.48
C GLY A 16 -18.88 0.07 -26.87
N ASP A 17 -17.76 0.05 -27.60
CA ASP A 17 -16.47 -0.44 -27.16
C ASP A 17 -15.62 0.75 -26.71
N VAL A 18 -15.21 0.72 -25.45
CA VAL A 18 -14.42 1.78 -24.83
C VAL A 18 -13.02 1.69 -25.42
N SER A 19 -12.58 2.74 -26.13
CA SER A 19 -11.21 2.78 -26.63
C SER A 19 -10.22 2.54 -25.48
N VAL A 20 -9.12 1.81 -25.75
CA VAL A 20 -8.08 1.51 -24.74
C VAL A 20 -7.58 2.79 -24.04
N SER A 21 -7.53 3.92 -24.76
CA SER A 21 -7.20 5.24 -24.20
C SER A 21 -8.23 5.70 -23.17
N ALA A 22 -9.52 5.64 -23.48
CA ALA A 22 -10.59 6.07 -22.58
C ALA A 22 -10.63 5.24 -21.28
N GLY A 23 -10.41 3.92 -21.38
CA GLY A 23 -10.30 3.05 -20.21
C GLY A 23 -9.08 3.40 -19.35
N GLN A 24 -7.93 3.64 -19.98
CA GLN A 24 -6.72 4.06 -19.28
C GLN A 24 -6.90 5.42 -18.59
N GLU A 25 -7.49 6.40 -19.27
CA GLU A 25 -7.76 7.74 -18.72
C GLU A 25 -8.68 7.67 -17.48
N LEU A 26 -9.75 6.88 -17.55
CA LEU A 26 -10.67 6.67 -16.44
C LEU A 26 -9.96 6.01 -15.25
N PHE A 27 -9.13 4.98 -15.52
CA PHE A 27 -8.33 4.33 -14.48
C PHE A 27 -7.32 5.27 -13.81
N GLU A 28 -6.61 6.09 -14.58
CA GLU A 28 -5.67 7.07 -14.04
C GLU A 28 -6.39 8.13 -13.19
N ALA A 29 -7.59 8.55 -13.60
CA ALA A 29 -8.42 9.46 -12.83
C ALA A 29 -8.84 8.85 -11.48
N MET A 30 -9.22 7.57 -11.46
CA MET A 30 -9.51 6.83 -10.23
C MET A 30 -8.31 6.79 -9.29
N LEU A 31 -7.13 6.44 -9.79
CA LEU A 31 -5.89 6.39 -8.99
C LEU A 31 -5.52 7.78 -8.45
N ALA A 32 -5.64 8.83 -9.27
CA ALA A 32 -5.39 10.19 -8.82
C ALA A 32 -6.34 10.64 -7.70
N GLY A 33 -7.63 10.28 -7.81
CA GLY A 33 -8.60 10.52 -6.75
C GLY A 33 -8.32 9.71 -5.48
N TRP A 34 -7.96 8.44 -5.62
CA TRP A 34 -7.62 7.57 -4.49
C TRP A 34 -6.36 8.05 -3.76
N ARG A 35 -5.35 8.52 -4.49
CA ARG A 35 -4.17 9.18 -3.93
C ARG A 35 -4.56 10.37 -3.06
N ARG A 36 -5.42 11.27 -3.56
CA ARG A 36 -5.90 12.43 -2.79
C ARG A 36 -6.65 12.00 -1.52
N GLN A 37 -7.49 10.97 -1.62
CA GLN A 37 -8.21 10.41 -0.47
C GLN A 37 -7.24 9.89 0.61
N GLN A 38 -6.22 9.15 0.20
CA GLN A 38 -5.22 8.60 1.12
C GLN A 38 -4.35 9.71 1.76
N GLN A 39 -3.99 10.74 0.98
CA GLN A 39 -3.29 11.92 1.50
C GLN A 39 -4.12 12.68 2.53
N ALA A 40 -5.44 12.85 2.29
CA ALA A 40 -6.35 13.48 3.26
C ALA A 40 -6.42 12.69 4.59
N ARG A 41 -6.22 11.36 4.54
CA ARG A 41 -6.10 10.48 5.72
C ARG A 41 -4.71 10.48 6.34
N ARG A 42 -3.79 11.34 5.88
CA ARG A 42 -2.41 11.49 6.37
C ARG A 42 -1.57 10.20 6.28
N LEU A 43 -1.85 9.35 5.29
CA LEU A 43 -1.00 8.20 4.99
C LEU A 43 0.35 8.66 4.43
N SER A 44 1.41 7.89 4.69
CA SER A 44 2.75 8.21 4.18
C SER A 44 2.83 8.00 2.67
N GLY A 45 3.61 8.84 1.98
CA GLY A 45 3.85 8.72 0.53
C GLY A 45 4.28 7.31 0.10
N PRO A 46 5.27 6.68 0.76
CA PRO A 46 5.70 5.32 0.42
C PRO A 46 4.58 4.26 0.53
N LEU A 47 3.66 4.41 1.48
CA LEU A 47 2.52 3.50 1.63
C LEU A 47 1.51 3.69 0.49
N ILE A 48 1.24 4.94 0.12
CA ILE A 48 0.35 5.29 -1.00
C ILE A 48 0.92 4.72 -2.30
N ASP A 49 2.20 4.99 -2.59
CA ASP A 49 2.87 4.51 -3.81
C ASP A 49 2.96 2.98 -3.84
N GLY A 50 3.16 2.35 -2.67
CA GLY A 50 3.12 0.90 -2.52
C GLY A 50 1.77 0.32 -2.92
N ARG A 51 0.67 0.92 -2.46
CA ARG A 51 -0.69 0.50 -2.77
C ARG A 51 -1.05 0.69 -4.24
N GLU A 52 -0.76 1.85 -4.81
CA GLU A 52 -1.00 2.10 -6.25
C GLU A 52 -0.22 1.12 -7.13
N ARG A 53 1.03 0.79 -6.77
CA ARG A 53 1.84 -0.18 -7.50
C ARG A 53 1.17 -1.57 -7.54
N ILE A 54 0.52 -1.98 -6.45
CA ILE A 54 -0.19 -3.26 -6.39
C ILE A 54 -1.38 -3.24 -7.36
N VAL A 55 -2.21 -2.19 -7.33
CA VAL A 55 -3.35 -2.03 -8.23
C VAL A 55 -2.91 -2.06 -9.70
N ARG A 56 -1.84 -1.33 -10.05
CA ARG A 56 -1.26 -1.34 -11.41
C ARG A 56 -0.72 -2.70 -11.81
N ARG A 57 -0.10 -3.44 -10.89
CA ARG A 57 0.37 -4.80 -11.15
C ARG A 57 -0.79 -5.76 -11.44
N PHE A 58 -1.93 -5.57 -10.77
CA PHE A 58 -3.12 -6.37 -11.03
C PHE A 58 -3.77 -6.03 -12.39
N VAL A 59 -3.82 -4.75 -12.78
CA VAL A 59 -4.17 -4.37 -14.17
C VAL A 59 -3.23 -5.03 -15.17
N ALA A 60 -1.92 -4.99 -14.95
CA ALA A 60 -0.94 -5.59 -15.85
C ALA A 60 -1.09 -7.13 -15.97
N PHE A 61 -1.48 -7.79 -14.88
CA PHE A 61 -1.74 -9.24 -14.87
C PHE A 61 -3.03 -9.60 -15.61
N THR A 62 -4.13 -8.95 -15.27
CA THR A 62 -5.46 -9.25 -15.83
C THR A 62 -5.62 -8.74 -17.26
N ARG A 63 -4.89 -7.68 -17.62
CA ARG A 63 -5.11 -6.86 -18.82
C ARG A 63 -6.53 -6.30 -18.91
N CYS A 64 -7.19 -6.18 -17.75
CA CYS A 64 -8.55 -5.69 -17.60
C CYS A 64 -8.56 -4.51 -16.62
N TRP A 65 -9.59 -3.67 -16.76
CA TRP A 65 -9.79 -2.51 -15.90
C TRP A 65 -10.59 -2.86 -14.64
N PRO A 66 -10.58 -2.00 -13.59
CA PRO A 66 -11.24 -2.31 -12.32
C PRO A 66 -12.71 -2.70 -12.39
N TRP A 67 -13.47 -2.14 -13.35
CA TRP A 67 -14.87 -2.47 -13.58
C TRP A 67 -15.11 -3.82 -14.29
N GLN A 68 -14.05 -4.50 -14.73
CA GLN A 68 -14.12 -5.81 -15.38
C GLN A 68 -13.56 -6.94 -14.48
N TRP A 69 -13.05 -6.60 -13.30
CA TRP A 69 -12.41 -7.57 -12.43
C TRP A 69 -13.41 -8.54 -11.80
N ASN A 70 -12.94 -9.75 -11.52
CA ASN A 70 -13.68 -10.74 -10.75
C ASN A 70 -12.79 -11.47 -9.74
N SER A 71 -13.42 -12.16 -8.79
CA SER A 71 -12.73 -12.90 -7.72
C SER A 71 -11.78 -13.98 -8.25
N ALA A 72 -12.16 -14.70 -9.30
CA ALA A 72 -11.32 -15.75 -9.88
C ALA A 72 -10.01 -15.21 -10.46
N GLN A 73 -10.04 -14.03 -11.09
CA GLN A 73 -8.82 -13.34 -11.55
C GLN A 73 -7.92 -12.94 -10.38
N ALA A 74 -8.50 -12.43 -9.29
CA ALA A 74 -7.75 -12.06 -8.10
C ALA A 74 -7.08 -13.28 -7.45
N GLU A 75 -7.82 -14.38 -7.29
CA GLU A 75 -7.31 -15.65 -6.75
C GLU A 75 -6.20 -16.23 -7.63
N SER A 76 -6.42 -16.27 -8.94
CA SER A 76 -5.41 -16.76 -9.91
C SER A 76 -4.13 -15.94 -9.84
N TRP A 77 -4.24 -14.61 -9.73
CA TRP A 77 -3.08 -13.73 -9.59
C TRP A 77 -2.29 -14.02 -8.32
N LEU A 78 -2.98 -14.11 -7.18
CA LEU A 78 -2.35 -14.37 -5.89
C LEU A 78 -1.69 -15.75 -5.83
N ALA A 79 -2.32 -16.77 -6.41
CA ALA A 79 -1.78 -18.13 -6.49
C ALA A 79 -0.54 -18.22 -7.40
N SER A 80 -0.52 -17.44 -8.49
CA SER A 80 0.59 -17.45 -9.46
C SER A 80 1.91 -16.88 -8.92
N GLY A 81 1.85 -16.05 -7.89
CA GLY A 81 3.00 -15.25 -7.44
C GLY A 81 4.03 -15.97 -6.56
N GLY A 82 3.71 -17.14 -6.00
CA GLY A 82 4.58 -17.84 -5.05
C GLY A 82 4.96 -17.00 -3.81
N TRP A 83 4.14 -16.00 -3.47
CA TRP A 83 4.46 -15.02 -2.42
C TRP A 83 4.18 -15.56 -1.02
N VAL A 84 4.92 -15.04 -0.03
CA VAL A 84 4.63 -15.32 1.38
C VAL A 84 3.28 -14.72 1.79
N HIS A 85 2.64 -15.31 2.80
CA HIS A 85 1.30 -14.91 3.28
C HIS A 85 1.17 -13.42 3.63
N SER A 86 2.22 -12.76 4.15
CA SER A 86 2.17 -11.32 4.44
C SER A 86 2.10 -10.46 3.17
N THR A 87 2.76 -10.88 2.10
CA THR A 87 2.68 -10.20 0.80
C THR A 87 1.32 -10.41 0.15
N ILE A 88 0.78 -11.64 0.19
CA ILE A 88 -0.57 -11.95 -0.30
C ILE A 88 -1.60 -11.06 0.40
N ARG A 89 -1.55 -10.97 1.72
CA ARG A 89 -2.47 -10.11 2.50
C ARG A 89 -2.30 -8.63 2.20
N ALA A 90 -1.07 -8.15 2.03
CA ALA A 90 -0.84 -6.77 1.62
C ALA A 90 -1.47 -6.48 0.23
N TYR A 91 -1.45 -7.45 -0.68
CA TYR A 91 -2.03 -7.30 -2.01
C TYR A 91 -3.56 -7.33 -1.95
N GLN A 92 -4.14 -8.32 -1.26
CA GLN A 92 -5.57 -8.41 -0.98
C GLN A 92 -6.09 -7.11 -0.35
N GLY A 93 -5.42 -6.62 0.70
CA GLY A 93 -5.82 -5.39 1.40
C GLY A 93 -5.73 -4.13 0.53
N ALA A 94 -4.71 -4.01 -0.33
CA ALA A 94 -4.61 -2.87 -1.23
C ALA A 94 -5.70 -2.88 -2.33
N LEU A 95 -6.01 -4.06 -2.89
CA LEU A 95 -7.10 -4.21 -3.86
C LEU A 95 -8.46 -3.94 -3.22
N ALA A 96 -8.71 -4.50 -2.04
CA ALA A 96 -9.95 -4.28 -1.30
C ALA A 96 -10.18 -2.80 -1.01
N LEU A 97 -9.18 -2.10 -0.47
CA LEU A 97 -9.26 -0.67 -0.17
C LEU A 97 -9.45 0.22 -1.40
N PHE A 98 -8.88 -0.17 -2.53
CA PHE A 98 -9.09 0.53 -3.79
C PHE A 98 -10.52 0.35 -4.29
N LEU A 99 -11.03 -0.89 -4.29
CA LEU A 99 -12.39 -1.17 -4.72
C LEU A 99 -13.43 -0.60 -3.75
N ASP A 100 -13.17 -0.56 -2.44
CA ASP A 100 -14.03 0.14 -1.48
C ASP A 100 -14.14 1.63 -1.83
N TYR A 101 -13.02 2.27 -2.21
CA TYR A 101 -13.02 3.66 -2.64
C TYR A 101 -13.76 3.87 -3.96
N VAL A 102 -13.55 3.00 -4.95
CA VAL A 102 -14.17 3.12 -6.27
C VAL A 102 -15.67 2.79 -6.22
N CYS A 103 -16.08 1.83 -5.40
CA CYS A 103 -17.48 1.44 -5.26
C CYS A 103 -18.28 2.37 -4.34
N ASP A 104 -17.63 3.21 -3.52
CA ASP A 104 -18.32 4.16 -2.64
C ASP A 104 -19.04 5.24 -3.49
N PRO A 105 -20.39 5.32 -3.42
CA PRO A 105 -21.18 6.27 -4.21
C PRO A 105 -20.80 7.74 -4.00
N ARG A 106 -20.17 8.07 -2.85
CA ARG A 106 -19.74 9.44 -2.52
C ARG A 106 -18.68 9.99 -3.46
N TYR A 107 -17.92 9.11 -4.14
CA TYR A 107 -16.88 9.52 -5.08
C TYR A 107 -17.38 9.54 -6.54
N GLY A 108 -18.55 8.99 -6.84
CA GLY A 108 -19.20 9.08 -8.15
C GLY A 108 -18.67 8.13 -9.23
N TRP A 109 -17.64 7.33 -8.94
CA TRP A 109 -17.02 6.44 -9.93
C TRP A 109 -17.96 5.38 -10.49
N VAL A 110 -18.88 4.84 -9.67
CA VAL A 110 -19.90 3.88 -10.14
C VAL A 110 -20.73 4.48 -11.28
N ALA A 111 -21.26 5.69 -11.08
CA ALA A 111 -22.05 6.38 -12.09
C ALA A 111 -21.21 6.77 -13.32
N GLU A 112 -19.95 7.18 -13.12
CA GLU A 112 -19.05 7.50 -14.23
C GLU A 112 -18.69 6.27 -15.06
N CYS A 113 -18.50 5.10 -14.44
CA CYS A 113 -18.27 3.84 -15.15
C CYS A 113 -19.53 3.40 -15.90
N GLU A 114 -20.70 3.43 -15.25
CA GLU A 114 -21.98 3.12 -15.92
C GLU A 114 -22.16 3.98 -17.18
N GLN A 115 -21.94 5.29 -17.08
CA GLN A 115 -22.13 6.22 -18.20
C GLN A 115 -21.09 6.07 -19.33
N ARG A 116 -19.82 5.82 -18.98
CA ARG A 116 -18.73 5.80 -19.97
C ARG A 116 -18.45 4.42 -20.55
N VAL A 117 -18.64 3.37 -19.75
CA VAL A 117 -18.22 2.01 -20.09
C VAL A 117 -19.35 0.99 -19.96
N GLY A 118 -20.52 1.37 -19.44
CA GLY A 118 -21.69 0.49 -19.30
C GLY A 118 -21.53 -0.65 -18.29
N VAL A 119 -20.46 -0.64 -17.49
CA VAL A 119 -20.16 -1.66 -16.48
C VAL A 119 -19.70 -0.98 -15.20
N VAL A 120 -20.16 -1.49 -14.06
CA VAL A 120 -19.82 -0.93 -12.74
C VAL A 120 -18.76 -1.76 -12.02
N PRO A 121 -17.88 -1.10 -11.26
CA PRO A 121 -16.92 -1.78 -10.39
C PRO A 121 -17.62 -2.50 -9.24
N ALA A 122 -17.03 -3.61 -8.82
CA ALA A 122 -17.50 -4.42 -7.69
C ALA A 122 -16.32 -4.86 -6.81
N GLN A 123 -16.60 -5.13 -5.54
CA GLN A 123 -15.60 -5.69 -4.62
C GLN A 123 -15.28 -7.14 -5.03
N VAL A 124 -14.01 -7.42 -5.33
CA VAL A 124 -13.56 -8.76 -5.74
C VAL A 124 -12.88 -9.51 -4.60
N ILE A 125 -12.47 -8.80 -3.53
CA ILE A 125 -11.90 -9.36 -2.32
C ILE A 125 -12.98 -9.40 -1.24
N GLY A 126 -13.54 -10.59 -1.02
CA GLY A 126 -14.59 -10.85 -0.02
C GLY A 126 -14.12 -11.82 1.05
N GLU A 127 -14.97 -12.11 2.03
CA GLU A 127 -14.65 -13.03 3.13
C GLU A 127 -14.25 -14.44 2.64
N HIS A 128 -14.89 -14.92 1.57
CA HIS A 128 -14.68 -16.25 1.00
C HIS A 128 -13.34 -16.44 0.28
N ASN A 129 -12.66 -15.36 -0.11
CA ASN A 129 -11.38 -15.42 -0.81
C ASN A 129 -10.25 -14.60 -0.14
N SER A 130 -10.57 -13.98 1.00
CA SER A 130 -9.58 -13.34 1.87
C SER A 130 -8.87 -14.39 2.72
N THR A 131 -7.57 -14.21 2.93
CA THR A 131 -6.81 -15.12 3.80
C THR A 131 -7.35 -15.04 5.24
N THR A 132 -8.12 -16.02 5.69
CA THR A 132 -8.69 -16.08 7.04
C THR A 132 -7.57 -16.15 8.10
N HIS A 133 -7.71 -15.38 9.18
CA HIS A 133 -6.80 -15.36 10.32
C HIS A 133 -6.76 -16.73 11.03
N ALA A 134 -5.81 -17.58 10.67
CA ALA A 134 -5.46 -18.78 11.42
C ALA A 134 -3.95 -19.00 11.46
N ALA A 135 -3.20 -17.98 11.91
CA ALA A 135 -1.87 -18.20 12.46
C ALA A 135 -1.55 -17.11 13.48
N ALA A 136 -1.55 -17.47 14.76
CA ALA A 136 -1.05 -16.61 15.85
C ALA A 136 0.47 -16.36 15.77
N TYR A 137 1.13 -16.77 14.68
CA TYR A 137 2.56 -16.58 14.47
C TYR A 137 2.91 -16.54 12.98
N GLU A 138 3.33 -15.36 12.51
CA GLU A 138 3.77 -15.09 11.13
C GLU A 138 5.28 -14.85 11.05
N GLY A 139 6.03 -15.40 12.00
CA GLY A 139 7.49 -15.36 11.98
C GLY A 139 8.05 -16.37 10.98
N ARG A 140 8.78 -15.91 9.96
CA ARG A 140 9.64 -16.79 9.15
C ARG A 140 10.64 -17.48 10.09
N PRO A 141 11.01 -18.77 9.89
CA PRO A 141 12.02 -19.44 10.71
C PRO A 141 13.39 -18.73 10.70
N GLY A 142 13.70 -17.93 9.66
CA GLY A 142 14.90 -17.08 9.59
C GLY A 142 14.84 -15.75 10.35
N ARG A 143 13.72 -15.41 10.99
CA ARG A 143 13.54 -14.23 11.86
C ARG A 143 12.89 -14.67 13.18
N ARG A 144 13.58 -15.54 13.91
CA ARG A 144 13.18 -15.90 15.28
C ARG A 144 13.28 -14.66 16.19
N PRO A 145 12.39 -14.51 17.18
CA PRO A 145 12.60 -13.56 18.26
C PRO A 145 13.97 -13.76 18.91
N LEU A 146 14.65 -12.67 19.26
CA LEU A 146 15.89 -12.74 20.01
C LEU A 146 15.63 -13.43 21.36
N SER A 147 16.51 -14.35 21.73
CA SER A 147 16.55 -14.89 23.08
C SER A 147 16.92 -13.79 24.07
N ARG A 148 16.63 -14.02 25.36
CA ARG A 148 16.98 -13.07 26.43
C ARG A 148 18.48 -12.76 26.46
N THR A 149 19.32 -13.76 26.18
CA THR A 149 20.77 -13.61 26.11
C THR A 149 21.22 -12.77 24.91
N GLU A 150 20.59 -12.96 23.75
CA GLU A 150 20.90 -12.15 22.55
C GLU A 150 20.42 -10.71 22.71
N LEU A 151 19.29 -10.47 23.39
CA LEU A 151 18.85 -9.13 23.76
C LEU A 151 19.85 -8.45 24.70
N GLN A 152 20.35 -9.17 25.72
CA GLN A 152 21.35 -8.62 26.63
C GLN A 152 22.63 -8.23 25.87
N ALA A 153 23.16 -9.12 25.04
CA ALA A 153 24.35 -8.84 24.23
C ALA A 153 24.15 -7.67 23.25
N PHE A 154 22.93 -7.48 22.73
CA PHE A 154 22.59 -6.35 21.88
C PHE A 154 22.61 -5.02 22.64
N PHE A 155 22.06 -4.99 23.86
CA PHE A 155 22.08 -3.78 24.69
C PHE A 155 23.49 -3.45 25.19
N ASP A 156 24.25 -4.46 25.62
CA ASP A 156 25.65 -4.26 26.04
C ASP A 156 26.50 -3.67 24.90
N ALA A 157 26.34 -4.19 23.67
CA ALA A 157 27.02 -3.65 22.50
C ALA A 157 26.59 -2.21 22.15
N ALA A 158 25.33 -1.86 22.40
CA ALA A 158 24.82 -0.50 22.19
C ALA A 158 25.39 0.48 23.23
N ASP A 159 25.47 0.07 24.49
CA ASP A 159 26.09 0.85 25.56
C ASP A 159 27.59 1.07 25.28
N ASP A 160 28.31 0.03 24.88
CA ASP A 160 29.72 0.12 24.46
C ASP A 160 29.92 1.10 23.29
N LEU A 161 28.99 1.14 22.34
CA LEU A 161 29.02 2.11 21.23
C LEU A 161 28.81 3.54 21.72
N VAL A 162 27.92 3.76 22.68
CA VAL A 162 27.69 5.08 23.31
C VAL A 162 28.90 5.52 24.11
N GLU A 163 29.52 4.62 24.88
CA GLU A 163 30.74 4.90 25.65
C GLU A 163 31.91 5.26 24.72
N ARG A 164 32.12 4.48 23.65
CA ARG A 164 33.14 4.78 22.62
C ARG A 164 32.87 6.11 21.92
N ALA A 165 31.61 6.41 21.60
CA ALA A 165 31.22 7.70 21.02
C ALA A 165 31.43 8.87 22.01
N GLY A 166 31.22 8.65 23.31
CA GLY A 166 31.49 9.62 24.37
C GLY A 166 32.99 9.89 24.57
N CYS A 167 33.85 8.88 24.39
CA CYS A 167 35.30 9.02 24.40
C CYS A 167 35.84 9.74 23.14
N SER A 168 35.14 9.63 22.00
CA SER A 168 35.41 10.34 20.75
C SER A 168 34.89 11.79 20.80
N ARG A 169 35.58 12.66 21.56
CA ARG A 169 35.26 14.09 21.70
C ARG A 169 35.22 14.85 20.35
N ARG A 170 34.01 15.18 19.88
CA ARG A 170 33.67 16.53 19.35
C ARG A 170 32.34 17.02 19.96
N LYS A 171 32.50 17.76 21.06
CA LYS A 171 31.68 18.83 21.69
C LYS A 171 30.13 18.74 21.60
N GLY A 172 29.52 18.41 22.74
CA GLY A 172 28.12 18.70 23.13
C GLY A 172 27.89 18.24 24.57
N SER A 173 28.03 19.14 25.54
CA SER A 173 28.15 18.85 26.96
C SER A 173 26.88 18.31 27.62
N TRP A 174 26.88 17.04 28.04
CA TRP A 174 26.12 16.61 29.23
C TRP A 174 27.05 16.68 30.44
N ARG A 175 26.86 17.69 31.30
CA ARG A 175 27.50 17.72 32.62
C ARG A 175 26.86 16.61 33.47
N ARG A 176 27.58 15.51 33.69
CA ARG A 176 27.51 14.77 34.95
C ARG A 176 28.69 15.22 35.80
N SER A 177 28.41 15.93 36.88
CA SER A 177 29.35 16.20 37.95
C SER A 177 29.68 14.91 38.68
N GLY A 178 30.91 14.43 38.54
CA GLY A 178 31.44 13.27 39.26
C GLY A 178 32.83 12.91 38.74
N THR A 179 33.83 13.13 39.57
CA THR A 179 35.29 13.02 39.31
C THR A 179 35.75 11.69 38.71
N PRO A 180 36.76 11.69 37.81
CA PRO A 180 37.36 10.46 37.30
C PRO A 180 38.46 9.95 38.24
N ARG A 181 38.48 8.64 38.50
CA ARG A 181 39.66 7.94 39.01
C ARG A 181 39.94 6.77 38.07
N CYS A 182 40.82 7.00 37.10
CA CYS A 182 41.49 5.91 36.38
C CYS A 182 42.62 5.38 37.26
N SER A 183 42.57 4.10 37.60
CA SER A 183 43.73 3.33 38.07
C SER A 183 44.27 2.52 36.88
N ARG A 184 45.60 2.41 36.86
CA ARG A 184 46.49 1.87 35.82
C ARG A 184 46.12 0.48 35.29
#